data_AF-D4DTG8-F1
#
_entry.id   AF-D4DTG8-F1
#
_cell.length_a   1.000
_cell.length_b   1.000
_cell.length_c   1.000
_cell.angle_alpha   90.00
_cell.angle_beta   90.00
_cell.angle_gamma   90.00
#
_symmetry.space_group_name_H-M   'P 1'
#
loop_
_entity.id
_entity.type
_entity.pdbx_description
1 polymer ?
#
loop_
_entity_poly.entity_id
_entity_poly.type
_entity_poly.pdbx_seq_one_letter_code
_entity_poly.pdbx_strand_id
1 'polypeptide(L)'
;MELGVNEIIPVESARSVVKLSGERAEKRVSRWQEIVISACEQSGRNTVPAVRPLLPFRRALQNLPDAEAKLLMSLNRSCRLNSLPPPRSVVFMVGPEGGWTEEEERFAQEAGFQAVSLGRRVLRTETTALAAIAAMQTLWGDF
;
A
#
# COMPACT_ATOMS: atom_id res chain seq x y z
N MET A 1 4.82 -3.81 -10.04
CA MET A 1 5.99 -4.73 -10.00
C MET A 1 7.22 -4.07 -10.57
N GLU A 2 7.08 -3.47 -11.75
CA GLU A 2 8.08 -2.63 -12.43
C GLU A 2 8.68 -1.53 -11.54
N LEU A 3 7.94 -1.02 -10.55
CA LEU A 3 8.40 0.02 -9.62
C LEU A 3 9.06 -0.52 -8.33
N GLY A 4 9.41 -1.81 -8.26
CA GLY A 4 10.28 -2.35 -7.21
C GLY A 4 9.65 -2.77 -5.87
N VAL A 5 8.32 -2.73 -5.68
CA VAL A 5 7.66 -3.14 -4.41
C VAL A 5 8.08 -4.56 -3.96
N ASN A 6 8.30 -4.82 -2.67
CA ASN A 6 8.76 -6.14 -2.19
C ASN A 6 7.63 -7.08 -1.76
N GLU A 7 6.49 -6.53 -1.37
CA GLU A 7 5.34 -7.28 -0.87
C GLU A 7 4.04 -6.49 -1.11
N ILE A 8 2.92 -7.19 -1.30
CA ILE A 8 1.59 -6.59 -1.44
C ILE A 8 0.66 -7.21 -0.40
N ILE A 9 0.06 -6.37 0.44
CA ILE A 9 -0.89 -6.79 1.48
C ILE A 9 -2.28 -6.26 1.11
N PRO A 10 -3.17 -7.09 0.55
CA PRO A 10 -4.54 -6.67 0.27
C PRO A 10 -5.32 -6.53 1.58
N VAL A 11 -6.07 -5.44 1.71
CA VAL A 11 -6.80 -5.10 2.93
C VAL A 11 -8.27 -4.84 2.61
N GLU A 12 -9.16 -5.43 3.39
CA GLU A 12 -10.57 -5.07 3.36
C GLU A 12 -10.81 -3.85 4.27
N SER A 13 -11.17 -2.73 3.64
CA SER A 13 -11.55 -1.49 4.34
C SER A 13 -13.06 -1.28 4.37
N ALA A 14 -13.51 -0.35 5.20
CA ALA A 14 -14.92 0.00 5.37
C ALA A 14 -15.56 0.48 4.06
N ARG A 15 -14.83 1.25 3.25
CA ARG A 15 -15.32 1.87 2.01
C ARG A 15 -14.86 1.17 0.74
N SER A 16 -14.39 -0.08 0.84
CA SER A 16 -14.09 -0.93 -0.32
C SER A 16 -15.39 -1.33 -1.02
N VAL A 17 -15.49 -1.09 -2.33
CA VAL A 17 -16.68 -1.43 -3.14
C VAL A 17 -16.86 -2.95 -3.25
N VAL A 18 -15.74 -3.68 -3.36
CA VAL A 18 -15.77 -5.14 -3.49
C VAL A 18 -15.57 -5.78 -2.12
N LYS A 19 -16.58 -6.51 -1.66
CA LYS A 19 -16.51 -7.35 -0.46
C LYS A 19 -16.20 -8.79 -0.87
N LEU A 20 -15.03 -9.29 -0.47
CA LEU A 20 -14.56 -10.65 -0.78
C LEU A 20 -14.48 -11.44 0.52
N SER A 21 -15.00 -12.66 0.52
CA SER A 21 -14.93 -13.56 1.68
C SER A 21 -14.78 -15.03 1.24
N GLY A 22 -14.23 -15.84 2.14
CA GLY A 22 -14.00 -17.28 1.92
C GLY A 22 -13.25 -17.58 0.62
N GLU A 23 -13.72 -18.61 -0.09
CA GLU A 23 -13.12 -19.10 -1.34
C GLU A 23 -12.97 -18.00 -2.42
N ARG A 24 -13.85 -16.99 -2.44
CA ARG A 24 -13.74 -15.87 -3.40
C ARG A 24 -12.54 -14.98 -3.11
N ALA A 25 -12.21 -14.76 -1.84
CA ALA A 25 -11.04 -14.00 -1.45
C ALA A 25 -9.75 -14.75 -1.81
N GLU A 26 -9.71 -16.06 -1.52
CA GLU A 26 -8.57 -16.93 -1.85
C GLU A 26 -8.31 -16.97 -3.36
N LYS A 27 -9.35 -17.22 -4.18
CA LYS A 27 -9.23 -17.19 -5.65
C LYS A 27 -8.73 -15.83 -6.17
N ARG A 28 -9.14 -14.73 -5.54
CA ARG A 28 -8.71 -13.38 -5.92
C ARG A 28 -7.23 -13.17 -5.61
N VAL A 29 -6.78 -13.58 -4.42
CA VAL A 29 -5.38 -13.51 -4.01
C VAL A 29 -4.50 -14.36 -4.94
N SER A 30 -4.89 -15.59 -5.25
CA SER A 30 -4.17 -16.44 -6.20
C SER A 30 -4.04 -15.79 -7.57
N ARG A 31 -5.14 -15.24 -8.11
CA ARG A 31 -5.11 -14.52 -9.37
C ARG A 31 -4.20 -13.29 -9.33
N TRP A 32 -4.17 -12.54 -8.23
CA TRP A 32 -3.25 -11.42 -8.08
C TRP A 32 -1.79 -11.87 -8.04
N GLN A 33 -1.52 -13.00 -7.39
CA GLN A 33 -0.18 -13.58 -7.38
C GLN A 33 0.28 -13.97 -8.80
N GLU A 34 -0.60 -14.55 -9.62
CA GLU A 34 -0.31 -14.84 -11.04
C GLU A 34 0.03 -13.57 -11.83
N ILE A 35 -0.76 -12.50 -11.66
CA ILE A 35 -0.47 -11.20 -12.30
C ILE A 35 0.90 -10.66 -11.87
N VAL A 36 1.23 -10.79 -10.59
CA VAL A 36 2.53 -10.38 -10.05
C VAL A 36 3.67 -11.20 -10.67
N ILE A 37 3.50 -12.52 -10.84
CA ILE A 37 4.47 -13.39 -11.51
C ILE A 37 4.70 -12.93 -12.94
N SER A 38 3.64 -12.79 -13.75
CA SER A 38 3.77 -12.36 -15.15
C SER A 38 4.40 -10.98 -15.29
N ALA A 39 4.12 -10.06 -14.37
CA ALA A 39 4.76 -8.75 -14.37
C ALA A 39 6.25 -8.81 -13.97
N CYS A 40 6.67 -9.76 -13.13
CA CYS A 40 8.09 -10.00 -12.84
C CYS A 40 8.82 -10.60 -14.06
N GLU A 41 8.18 -11.54 -14.77
CA GLU A 41 8.71 -12.11 -16.02
C GLU A 41 8.93 -11.01 -17.08
N GLN A 42 7.98 -10.08 -17.22
CA GLN A 42 8.10 -8.99 -18.18
C GLN A 42 9.17 -7.96 -17.78
N SER A 43 9.29 -7.65 -16.49
CA SER A 43 10.24 -6.64 -15.99
C SER A 43 11.65 -7.18 -15.74
N GLY A 44 11.89 -8.49 -15.94
CA GLY A 44 13.18 -9.12 -15.68
C GLY A 44 13.55 -9.25 -14.20
N ARG A 45 12.55 -9.21 -13.31
CA ARG A 45 12.78 -9.26 -11.86
C ARG A 45 12.87 -10.71 -11.38
N ASN A 46 14.04 -11.10 -10.86
CA ASN A 46 14.31 -12.47 -10.37
C ASN A 46 13.73 -12.79 -8.98
N THR A 47 13.06 -11.84 -8.35
CA THR A 47 12.40 -12.03 -7.06
C THR A 47 10.95 -11.62 -7.21
N VAL A 48 10.04 -12.55 -6.97
CA VAL A 48 8.59 -12.34 -7.08
C VAL A 48 8.04 -11.93 -5.71
N PRO A 49 7.51 -10.70 -5.56
CA PRO A 49 6.78 -10.29 -4.37
C PRO A 49 5.59 -11.17 -4.04
N ALA A 50 5.42 -11.44 -2.75
CA ALA A 50 4.26 -12.15 -2.25
C ALA A 50 3.03 -11.23 -2.20
N VAL A 51 1.89 -11.76 -2.61
CA VAL A 51 0.56 -11.20 -2.31
C VAL A 51 0.03 -11.92 -1.08
N ARG A 52 -0.03 -11.25 0.06
CA ARG A 52 -0.51 -11.83 1.32
C ARG A 52 -2.02 -12.15 1.26
N PRO A 53 -2.53 -12.99 2.17
CA PRO A 53 -3.96 -13.19 2.34
C PRO A 53 -4.70 -11.87 2.57
N LEU A 54 -5.91 -11.75 2.02
CA LEU A 54 -6.80 -10.62 2.30
C LEU A 54 -7.21 -10.63 3.77
N LEU A 55 -6.95 -9.52 4.47
CA LEU A 55 -7.31 -9.36 5.88
C LEU A 55 -8.19 -8.14 6.10
N PRO A 56 -9.11 -8.17 7.08
CA PRO A 56 -9.78 -6.96 7.57
C PRO A 56 -8.75 -5.93 8.07
N PHE A 57 -9.00 -4.64 7.83
CA PHE A 57 -8.11 -3.54 8.16
C PHE A 57 -7.39 -3.65 9.51
N ARG A 58 -8.13 -3.88 10.60
CA ARG A 58 -7.54 -4.02 11.95
C ARG A 58 -6.59 -5.20 12.07
N ARG A 59 -6.92 -6.34 11.45
CA ARG A 59 -6.04 -7.51 11.45
C ARG A 59 -4.82 -7.27 10.57
N ALA A 60 -4.97 -6.57 9.45
CA ALA A 60 -3.84 -6.20 8.61
C ALA A 60 -2.82 -5.35 9.38
N LEU A 61 -3.27 -4.34 10.14
CA LEU A 61 -2.39 -3.51 10.98
C LEU A 61 -1.57 -4.30 12.01
N GLN A 62 -2.13 -5.41 12.52
CA GLN A 62 -1.45 -6.29 13.48
C GLN A 62 -0.46 -7.26 12.84
N ASN A 63 -0.54 -7.46 11.52
CA ASN A 63 0.25 -8.44 10.77
C ASN A 63 1.16 -7.76 9.74
N LEU A 64 1.46 -6.48 9.92
CA LEU A 64 2.40 -5.76 9.07
C LEU A 64 3.83 -6.25 9.32
N PRO A 65 4.68 -6.27 8.28
CA PRO A 65 6.11 -6.44 8.47
C PRO A 65 6.67 -5.26 9.27
N ASP A 66 7.78 -5.51 9.96
CA ASP A 66 8.50 -4.42 10.62
C ASP A 66 9.12 -3.48 9.57
N ALA A 67 8.99 -2.18 9.81
CA ALA A 67 9.48 -1.15 8.90
C ALA A 67 9.83 0.13 9.65
N GLU A 68 10.90 0.78 9.20
CA GLU A 68 11.38 2.04 9.78
C GLU A 68 10.37 3.18 9.56
N ALA A 69 9.69 3.20 8.41
CA ALA A 69 8.61 4.14 8.14
C ALA A 69 7.29 3.42 7.83
N LYS A 70 6.22 3.86 8.50
CA LYS A 70 4.84 3.46 8.21
C LYS A 70 4.09 4.67 7.68
N LEU A 71 3.64 4.61 6.42
CA LEU A 71 3.09 5.76 5.69
C LEU A 71 1.65 5.49 5.28
N LEU A 72 0.76 6.44 5.56
CA LEU A 72 -0.65 6.38 5.16
C LEU A 72 -0.93 7.45 4.12
N MET A 73 -1.37 7.07 2.93
CA MET A 73 -1.84 8.03 1.95
C MET A 73 -3.16 8.63 2.44
N SER A 74 -3.11 9.89 2.88
CA SER A 74 -4.26 10.67 3.33
C SER A 74 -3.99 12.16 3.12
N LEU A 75 -5.05 12.95 2.96
CA LEU A 75 -4.97 14.41 2.97
C LEU A 75 -5.09 14.98 4.39
N ASN A 76 -5.67 14.23 5.32
CA ASN A 76 -5.90 14.67 6.69
C ASN A 76 -4.59 14.65 7.47
N ARG A 77 -4.21 15.80 8.06
CA ARG A 77 -3.02 15.93 8.92
C ARG A 77 -1.74 15.37 8.27
N SER A 78 -1.62 15.50 6.95
CA SER A 78 -0.51 14.93 6.19
C SER A 78 0.69 15.87 6.09
N CYS A 79 1.89 15.30 6.09
CA CYS A 79 3.09 15.98 5.62
C CYS A 79 3.33 15.63 4.14
N ARG A 80 4.25 16.35 3.48
CA ARG A 80 4.66 15.98 2.13
C ARG A 80 5.58 14.76 2.20
N LEU A 81 5.46 13.84 1.24
CA LEU A 81 6.36 12.68 1.20
C LEU A 81 7.83 13.11 1.14
N ASN A 82 8.16 14.14 0.37
CA ASN A 82 9.52 14.65 0.20
C ASN A 82 10.06 15.46 1.39
N SER A 83 9.30 15.64 2.47
CA SER A 83 9.81 16.24 3.70
C SER A 83 10.27 15.21 4.73
N LEU A 84 10.10 13.91 4.45
CA LEU A 84 10.53 12.84 5.34
C LEU A 84 12.01 12.50 5.11
N PRO A 85 12.75 12.13 6.18
CA PRO A 85 14.11 11.61 6.03
C PRO A 85 14.08 10.26 5.28
N PRO A 86 15.17 9.87 4.60
CA PRO A 86 15.23 8.60 3.88
C PRO A 86 15.15 7.39 4.84
N PRO A 87 14.09 6.57 4.77
CA PRO A 87 13.97 5.35 5.58
C PRO A 87 14.63 4.16 4.86
N ARG A 88 15.11 3.17 5.62
CA ARG A 88 15.64 1.91 5.06
C ARG A 88 14.55 0.95 4.62
N SER A 89 13.36 1.05 5.21
CA SER A 89 12.20 0.23 4.84
C SER A 89 10.91 0.99 5.05
N VAL A 90 9.95 0.78 4.14
CA VAL A 90 8.66 1.46 4.14
C VAL A 90 7.55 0.44 4.05
N VAL A 91 6.59 0.54 4.98
CA VAL A 91 5.22 0.05 4.75
C VAL A 91 4.38 1.27 4.38
N PHE A 92 3.76 1.25 3.21
CA PHE A 92 2.83 2.32 2.83
C PHE A 92 1.45 1.75 2.53
N MET A 93 0.43 2.54 2.83
CA MET A 93 -0.97 2.14 2.70
C MET A 93 -1.74 3.12 1.83
N VAL A 94 -2.52 2.60 0.89
CA VAL A 94 -3.38 3.36 -0.02
C VAL A 94 -4.82 2.97 0.21
N GLY A 95 -5.69 3.96 0.34
CA GLY A 95 -7.12 3.74 0.61
C GLY A 95 -7.90 3.30 -0.62
N PRO A 96 -9.12 2.77 -0.43
CA PRO A 96 -10.03 2.47 -1.52
C PRO A 96 -10.51 3.76 -2.20
N GLU A 97 -11.35 3.64 -3.22
CA GLU A 97 -11.94 4.77 -3.95
C GLU A 97 -12.74 5.70 -3.04
N GLY A 98 -13.37 5.16 -1.99
CA GLY A 98 -14.09 5.94 -0.97
C GLY A 98 -13.18 6.58 0.11
N GLY A 99 -11.86 6.41 0.02
CA GLY A 99 -10.90 6.85 1.01
C GLY A 99 -11.04 6.14 2.36
N TRP A 100 -10.34 6.67 3.36
CA TRP A 100 -10.38 6.16 4.73
C TRP A 100 -11.53 6.77 5.52
N THR A 101 -12.08 6.00 6.45
CA THR A 101 -12.90 6.55 7.54
C THR A 101 -12.00 7.22 8.59
N GLU A 102 -12.56 8.16 9.35
CA GLU A 102 -11.84 8.77 10.49
C GLU A 102 -11.37 7.71 11.50
N GLU A 103 -12.15 6.64 11.66
CA GLU A 103 -11.82 5.53 12.55
C GLU A 103 -10.58 4.76 12.06
N GLU A 104 -10.51 4.44 10.76
CA GLU A 104 -9.36 3.76 10.14
C GLU A 104 -8.11 4.63 10.20
N GLU A 105 -8.22 5.94 9.95
CA GLU A 105 -7.08 6.86 10.08
C GLU A 105 -6.55 6.91 11.51
N ARG A 106 -7.45 6.91 12.51
CA ARG A 106 -7.06 6.86 13.92
C ARG A 106 -6.33 5.56 14.25
N PHE A 107 -6.83 4.40 13.82
CA PHE A 107 -6.14 3.13 14.08
C PHE A 107 -4.79 3.03 13.38
N ALA A 108 -4.68 3.56 12.17
CA ALA A 108 -3.39 3.63 11.49
C ALA A 108 -2.40 4.50 12.29
N GLN A 109 -2.84 5.67 12.77
CA GLN A 109 -2.00 6.54 13.62
C GLN A 109 -1.58 5.84 14.92
N GLU A 110 -2.50 5.17 15.60
CA GLU A 110 -2.21 4.36 16.81
C GLU A 110 -1.21 3.23 16.51
N ALA A 111 -1.21 2.68 15.29
CA ALA A 111 -0.25 1.69 14.81
C ALA A 111 1.10 2.30 14.34
N GLY A 112 1.27 3.62 14.47
CA GLY A 112 2.48 4.36 14.13
C GLY A 112 2.56 4.88 12.70
N PHE A 113 1.45 4.93 11.96
CA PHE A 113 1.45 5.47 10.60
C PHE A 113 1.47 7.00 10.59
N GLN A 114 2.39 7.56 9.80
CA GLN A 114 2.41 8.97 9.44
C GLN A 114 1.57 9.20 8.18
N ALA A 115 0.61 10.12 8.25
CA ALA A 115 -0.14 10.55 7.06
C ALA A 115 0.76 11.33 6.10
N VAL A 116 0.74 10.97 4.82
CA VAL A 116 1.53 11.60 3.75
C VAL A 116 0.68 11.92 2.53
N SER A 117 1.05 12.99 1.83
CA SER A 117 0.42 13.41 0.57
C SER A 117 1.44 13.64 -0.56
N LEU A 118 0.99 13.44 -1.81
CA LEU A 118 1.76 13.69 -3.05
C LEU A 118 1.44 15.07 -3.64
N GLY A 119 1.17 16.05 -2.78
CA GLY A 119 0.74 17.40 -3.16
C GLY A 119 -0.72 17.67 -2.83
N ARG A 120 -1.27 18.73 -3.44
CA ARG A 120 -2.59 19.29 -3.06
C ARG A 120 -3.79 18.60 -3.71
N ARG A 121 -3.56 17.78 -4.74
CA ARG A 121 -4.64 17.18 -5.54
C ARG A 121 -4.95 15.79 -5.00
N VAL A 122 -6.25 15.47 -4.92
CA VAL A 122 -6.71 14.10 -4.73
C VAL A 122 -6.41 13.34 -6.02
N LEU A 123 -5.62 12.28 -5.92
CA LEU A 123 -5.39 11.35 -7.03
C LEU A 123 -6.36 10.18 -6.92
N ARG A 124 -6.66 9.53 -8.04
CA ARG A 124 -7.39 8.26 -8.02
C ARG A 124 -6.56 7.20 -7.30
N THR A 125 -7.23 6.20 -6.72
CA THR A 125 -6.59 5.14 -5.93
C THR A 125 -5.46 4.45 -6.70
N GLU A 126 -5.68 4.09 -7.97
CA GLU A 126 -4.68 3.39 -8.78
C GLU A 126 -3.48 4.30 -9.08
N THR A 127 -3.75 5.58 -9.38
CA THR A 127 -2.70 6.58 -9.62
C THR A 127 -1.89 6.88 -8.36
N THR A 128 -2.56 6.91 -7.20
CA THR A 128 -1.91 7.20 -5.91
C THR A 128 -0.86 6.17 -5.59
N ALA A 129 -1.16 4.87 -5.74
CA ALA A 129 -0.22 3.80 -5.48
C ALA A 129 1.02 3.91 -6.38
N LEU A 130 0.82 4.02 -7.70
CA LEU A 130 1.93 4.11 -8.66
C LEU A 130 2.78 5.36 -8.45
N ALA A 131 2.14 6.52 -8.27
CA ALA A 131 2.84 7.79 -8.06
C ALA A 131 3.60 7.81 -6.73
N ALA A 132 3.04 7.21 -5.66
CA ALA A 132 3.71 7.11 -4.38
C ALA A 132 4.96 6.26 -4.48
N ILE A 133 4.86 5.06 -5.07
CA ILE A 133 6.02 4.17 -5.23
C ILE A 133 7.09 4.84 -6.09
N ALA A 134 6.74 5.42 -7.24
CA ALA A 134 7.69 6.12 -8.09
C ALA A 134 8.38 7.28 -7.36
N ALA A 135 7.63 8.09 -6.59
CA ALA A 135 8.20 9.17 -5.80
C ALA A 135 9.14 8.65 -4.69
N MET A 136 8.80 7.54 -4.03
CA MET A 136 9.67 6.91 -3.04
C MET A 136 10.96 6.39 -3.68
N GLN A 137 10.88 5.78 -4.86
CA GLN A 137 12.08 5.33 -5.59
C GLN A 137 12.96 6.52 -5.99
N THR A 138 12.39 7.62 -6.48
CA THR A 138 13.15 8.85 -6.80
C THR A 138 13.80 9.49 -5.58
N LEU A 139 13.15 9.44 -4.42
CA LEU A 139 13.67 10.07 -3.21
C LEU A 139 14.69 9.20 -2.47
N TRP A 140 14.46 7.89 -2.41
CA TRP A 140 15.12 6.96 -1.48
C TRP A 140 15.56 5.64 -2.09
N GLY A 141 15.22 5.39 -3.35
CA GLY A 141 15.48 4.13 -4.04
C GLY A 141 16.52 4.27 -5.16
N ASP A 142 16.28 3.55 -6.24
CA ASP A 142 17.21 3.37 -7.36
C ASP A 142 16.75 4.02 -8.68
N PHE A 143 15.85 5.01 -8.59
CA PHE A 143 15.44 5.83 -9.74
C PHE A 143 16.44 6.94 -10.08
#